data_AF-A0A0H2SIB9-F1
#
_entry.id   AF-A0A0H2SIB9-F1
#
_cell.length_a   1.000
_cell.length_b   1.000
_cell.length_c   1.000
_cell.angle_alpha   90.00
_cell.angle_beta   90.00
_cell.angle_gamma   90.00
#
_symmetry.space_group_name_H-M   'P 1'
#
loop_
_entity.id
_entity.type
_entity.pdbx_description
1 polymer ?
#
loop_
_entity_poly.entity_id
_entity_poly.type
_entity_poly.pdbx_seq_one_letter_code
_entity_poly.pdbx_strand_id
1 'polypeptide(L)'
;MTNSTTIKGIEQGRAEFAYKCAEQIINFNDISKNSKEFLFLFFEEQLRKMLKDNEENKKILEEFFKSPELMYETSKEDNYFKKNIVNLYEKVQKEYKSYVKKIPMLIKTNGFGATVAFMFSKGGIYEFIGEQILKWLKEDKKRIIPDINNIENFEQLTKKVMELNSSEYRALTIEVLAFLNWLRRFAEGLIEGEDDE
;
A
#
# COMPACT_ATOMS: atom_id res chain seq x y z
N MET A 1 -20.19 -23.22 -5.59
CA MET A 1 -20.34 -22.03 -6.45
C MET A 1 -20.12 -20.82 -5.56
N THR A 2 -19.01 -20.08 -5.73
CA THR A 2 -18.72 -18.92 -4.89
C THR A 2 -19.64 -17.76 -5.29
N ASN A 3 -20.47 -17.31 -4.35
CA ASN A 3 -21.47 -16.24 -4.51
C ASN A 3 -20.84 -14.84 -4.64
N SER A 4 -19.84 -14.68 -5.53
CA SER A 4 -18.99 -13.48 -5.59
C SER A 4 -19.70 -12.21 -6.08
N THR A 5 -20.92 -12.32 -6.61
CA THR A 5 -21.76 -11.18 -7.02
C THR A 5 -22.78 -10.77 -5.95
N THR A 6 -22.92 -11.56 -4.88
CA THR A 6 -23.77 -11.19 -3.75
C THR A 6 -23.08 -10.10 -2.92
N ILE A 7 -23.86 -9.29 -2.19
CA ILE A 7 -23.32 -8.29 -1.26
C ILE A 7 -22.30 -8.95 -0.31
N LYS A 8 -22.62 -10.13 0.22
CA LYS A 8 -21.72 -10.91 1.08
C LYS A 8 -20.41 -11.27 0.37
N GLY A 9 -20.48 -11.71 -0.88
CA GLY A 9 -19.29 -12.06 -1.67
C GLY A 9 -18.42 -10.85 -2.01
N ILE A 10 -19.02 -9.69 -2.25
CA ILE A 10 -18.31 -8.43 -2.51
C ILE A 10 -17.57 -7.97 -1.24
N GLU A 11 -18.25 -7.95 -0.08
CA GLU A 11 -17.62 -7.59 1.19
C GLU A 11 -16.49 -8.56 1.56
N GLN A 12 -16.68 -9.87 1.33
CA GLN A 12 -15.64 -10.87 1.55
C GLN A 12 -14.42 -10.64 0.64
N GLY A 13 -14.64 -10.33 -0.64
CA GLY A 13 -13.54 -10.02 -1.57
C GLY A 13 -12.73 -8.80 -1.15
N ARG A 14 -13.41 -7.73 -0.70
CA ARG A 14 -12.73 -6.53 -0.14
C ARG A 14 -11.93 -6.87 1.09
N ALA A 15 -12.53 -7.59 2.03
CA ALA A 15 -11.86 -7.95 3.27
C ALA A 15 -10.62 -8.81 3.00
N GLU A 16 -10.72 -9.81 2.13
CA GLU A 16 -9.60 -10.67 1.76
C GLU A 16 -8.47 -9.87 1.09
N PHE A 17 -8.79 -9.01 0.12
CA PHE A 17 -7.78 -8.19 -0.55
C PHE A 17 -7.14 -7.17 0.39
N ALA A 18 -7.94 -6.53 1.25
CA ALA A 18 -7.47 -5.59 2.25
C ALA A 18 -6.56 -6.23 3.31
N TYR A 19 -6.88 -7.44 3.77
CA TYR A 19 -6.02 -8.22 4.66
C TYR A 19 -4.65 -8.45 4.03
N LYS A 20 -4.63 -8.95 2.78
CA LYS A 20 -3.39 -9.16 2.01
C LYS A 20 -2.60 -7.86 1.87
N CYS A 21 -3.26 -6.73 1.61
CA CYS A 21 -2.59 -5.42 1.50
C CYS A 21 -1.95 -4.98 2.82
N ALA A 22 -2.61 -5.15 3.96
CA ALA A 22 -2.04 -4.84 5.27
C ALA A 22 -0.88 -5.78 5.64
N GLU A 23 -0.99 -7.07 5.31
CA GLU A 23 0.04 -8.08 5.53
C GLU A 23 1.32 -7.80 4.71
N GLN A 24 1.21 -7.23 3.51
CA GLN A 24 2.37 -6.83 2.68
C GLN A 24 3.35 -5.87 3.37
N ILE A 25 2.89 -5.16 4.40
CA ILE A 25 3.72 -4.20 5.15
C ILE A 25 4.31 -4.83 6.42
N ILE A 26 3.86 -6.04 6.80
CA ILE A 26 4.27 -6.75 8.02
C ILE A 26 5.16 -7.95 7.69
N ASN A 27 4.88 -8.65 6.60
CA ASN A 27 5.57 -9.85 6.19
C ASN A 27 5.91 -9.78 4.69
N PHE A 28 7.20 -9.73 4.37
CA PHE A 28 7.67 -9.66 2.99
C PHE A 28 7.70 -11.01 2.25
N ASN A 29 7.32 -12.09 2.92
CA ASN A 29 7.37 -13.46 2.39
C ASN A 29 6.17 -13.82 1.50
N ASP A 30 4.99 -13.24 1.71
CA ASP A 30 3.75 -13.53 0.96
C ASP A 30 3.32 -12.43 -0.03
N ILE A 31 4.26 -11.57 -0.42
CA ILE A 31 3.98 -10.43 -1.27
C ILE A 31 3.94 -10.83 -2.75
N SER A 32 2.93 -10.34 -3.49
CA SER A 32 2.96 -10.36 -4.97
C SER A 32 4.26 -9.71 -5.48
N LYS A 33 4.97 -10.34 -6.43
CA LYS A 33 6.28 -9.87 -6.94
C LYS A 33 6.37 -8.34 -7.11
N ASN A 34 5.33 -7.72 -7.67
CA ASN A 34 5.28 -6.27 -7.95
C ASN A 34 5.23 -5.39 -6.68
N SER A 35 4.52 -5.79 -5.62
CA SER A 35 4.48 -5.01 -4.37
C SER A 35 5.84 -5.08 -3.64
N LYS A 36 6.54 -6.21 -3.75
CA LYS A 36 7.87 -6.41 -3.14
C LYS A 36 8.91 -5.55 -3.84
N GLU A 37 8.84 -5.50 -5.17
CA GLU A 37 9.68 -4.66 -6.01
C GLU A 37 9.50 -3.17 -5.69
N PHE A 38 8.26 -2.68 -5.54
CA PHE A 38 8.01 -1.29 -5.16
C PHE A 38 8.66 -0.94 -3.81
N LEU A 39 8.42 -1.76 -2.77
CA LEU A 39 8.98 -1.50 -1.45
C LEU A 39 10.51 -1.61 -1.45
N PHE A 40 11.08 -2.55 -2.21
CA PHE A 40 12.52 -2.65 -2.38
C PHE A 40 13.11 -1.38 -3.00
N LEU A 41 12.55 -0.91 -4.13
CA LEU A 41 12.98 0.32 -4.78
C LEU A 41 12.84 1.55 -3.86
N PHE A 42 11.75 1.61 -3.08
CA PHE A 42 11.58 2.65 -2.07
C PHE A 42 12.69 2.62 -1.02
N PHE A 43 13.02 1.44 -0.48
CA PHE A 43 14.12 1.31 0.50
C PHE A 43 15.47 1.66 -0.13
N GLU A 44 15.73 1.23 -1.36
CA GLU A 44 16.95 1.60 -2.10
C GLU A 44 17.08 3.12 -2.25
N GLU A 45 15.99 3.81 -2.58
CA GLU A 45 15.98 5.26 -2.70
C GLU A 45 16.28 5.93 -1.35
N GLN A 46 15.59 5.52 -0.28
CA GLN A 46 15.76 6.10 1.06
C GLN A 46 17.17 5.84 1.63
N LEU A 47 17.76 4.68 1.32
CA LEU A 47 19.09 4.27 1.78
C LEU A 47 20.20 4.52 0.76
N ARG A 48 19.91 5.23 -0.35
CA ARG A 48 20.81 5.40 -1.50
C ARG A 48 22.22 5.84 -1.12
N LYS A 49 22.37 6.75 -0.15
CA LYS A 49 23.69 7.24 0.30
C LYS A 49 24.53 6.14 0.94
N MET A 50 23.89 5.20 1.62
CA MET A 50 24.53 4.08 2.32
C MET A 50 24.80 2.90 1.38
N LEU A 51 24.01 2.77 0.31
CA LEU A 51 24.17 1.74 -0.72
C LEU A 51 25.21 2.10 -1.78
N LYS A 52 25.48 3.39 -1.97
CA LYS A 52 26.39 3.89 -3.01
C LYS A 52 27.78 3.25 -2.85
N ASP A 53 28.18 2.51 -3.89
CA ASP A 53 29.48 1.81 -3.99
C ASP A 53 29.76 0.83 -2.83
N ASN A 54 28.72 0.38 -2.11
CA ASN A 54 28.84 -0.54 -0.98
C ASN A 54 28.05 -1.83 -1.26
N GLU A 55 28.72 -2.81 -1.86
CA GLU A 55 28.14 -4.11 -2.21
C GLU A 55 27.67 -4.92 -1.01
N GLU A 56 28.30 -4.75 0.16
CA GLU A 56 27.87 -5.43 1.39
C GLU A 56 26.51 -4.91 1.85
N ASN A 57 26.32 -3.59 1.84
CA ASN A 57 25.03 -2.99 2.18
C ASN A 57 23.93 -3.39 1.19
N LYS A 58 24.24 -3.52 -0.10
CA LYS A 58 23.26 -4.02 -1.08
C LYS A 58 22.82 -5.45 -0.76
N LYS A 59 23.76 -6.35 -0.48
CA LYS A 59 23.46 -7.74 -0.07
C LYS A 59 22.61 -7.79 1.20
N ILE A 60 22.96 -6.99 2.21
CA ILE A 60 22.20 -6.92 3.46
C ILE A 60 20.76 -6.47 3.19
N LEU A 61 20.54 -5.50 2.31
CA LEU A 61 19.20 -5.06 1.95
C LEU A 61 18.42 -6.15 1.18
N GLU A 62 19.05 -6.84 0.25
CA GLU A 62 18.43 -7.97 -0.46
C GLU A 62 18.06 -9.12 0.49
N GLU A 63 18.93 -9.44 1.46
CA GLU A 63 18.70 -10.43 2.50
C GLU A 63 17.54 -10.02 3.42
N PHE A 64 17.45 -8.75 3.79
CA PHE A 64 16.33 -8.22 4.57
C PHE A 64 14.99 -8.52 3.90
N PHE A 65 14.86 -8.25 2.60
CA PHE A 65 13.62 -8.50 1.88
C PHE A 65 13.34 -10.01 1.67
N LYS A 66 14.31 -10.90 1.88
CA LYS A 66 14.09 -12.36 1.87
C LYS A 66 13.61 -12.89 3.21
N SER A 67 14.05 -12.32 4.33
CA SER A 67 13.68 -12.77 5.68
C SER A 67 13.76 -11.61 6.70
N PRO A 68 12.76 -10.69 6.68
CA PRO A 68 12.75 -9.49 7.51
C PRO A 68 12.74 -9.80 9.01
N GLU A 69 12.05 -10.88 9.40
CA GLU A 69 11.86 -11.28 10.79
C GLU A 69 13.20 -11.68 11.44
N LEU A 70 14.01 -12.47 10.71
CA LEU A 70 15.36 -12.84 11.14
C LEU A 70 16.27 -11.61 11.34
N MET A 71 16.04 -10.55 10.57
CA MET A 71 16.86 -9.36 10.66
C MET A 71 16.53 -8.49 11.89
N TYR A 72 15.28 -8.48 12.35
CA TYR A 72 14.93 -7.88 13.65
C TYR A 72 15.67 -8.56 14.80
N GLU A 73 15.63 -9.88 14.84
CA GLU A 73 16.25 -10.68 15.90
C GLU A 73 17.78 -10.49 15.94
N THR A 74 18.40 -10.39 14.76
CA THR A 74 19.87 -10.24 14.63
C THR A 74 20.36 -8.78 14.68
N SER A 75 19.47 -7.79 14.65
CA SER A 75 19.83 -6.35 14.70
C SER A 75 20.32 -5.87 16.07
N LYS A 76 20.10 -6.67 17.12
CA LYS A 76 20.54 -6.33 18.48
C LYS A 76 22.07 -6.40 18.66
N GLU A 77 22.81 -6.98 17.71
CA GLU A 77 24.28 -7.16 17.79
C GLU A 77 25.01 -6.72 16.48
N ASP A 78 25.44 -5.45 16.37
CA ASP A 78 26.63 -5.04 15.57
C ASP A 78 26.58 -4.72 14.05
N ASN A 79 25.51 -4.11 13.50
CA ASN A 79 25.66 -3.39 12.21
C ASN A 79 24.79 -2.12 12.10
N TYR A 80 25.43 -0.96 11.86
CA TYR A 80 24.76 0.34 11.70
C TYR A 80 23.78 0.36 10.53
N PHE A 81 24.13 -0.22 9.39
CA PHE A 81 23.25 -0.28 8.23
C PHE A 81 22.01 -1.16 8.50
N LYS A 82 22.19 -2.31 9.18
CA LYS A 82 21.05 -3.15 9.61
C LYS A 82 20.07 -2.39 10.50
N LYS A 83 20.57 -1.60 11.45
CA LYS A 83 19.73 -0.73 12.29
C LYS A 83 18.95 0.31 11.47
N ASN A 84 19.55 0.89 10.43
CA ASN A 84 18.85 1.84 9.56
C ASN A 84 17.74 1.17 8.75
N ILE A 85 17.94 -0.06 8.26
CA ILE A 85 16.90 -0.84 7.58
C ILE A 85 15.73 -1.11 8.52
N VAL A 86 16.00 -1.62 9.73
CA VAL A 86 14.98 -1.92 10.73
C VAL A 86 14.19 -0.66 11.11
N ASN A 87 14.88 0.45 11.40
CA ASN A 87 14.23 1.72 11.71
C ASN A 87 13.38 2.23 10.54
N LEU A 88 13.86 2.11 9.30
CA LEU A 88 13.09 2.49 8.12
C LEU A 88 11.84 1.61 7.99
N TYR A 89 11.96 0.31 8.25
CA TYR A 89 10.83 -0.60 8.15
C TYR A 89 9.76 -0.33 9.21
N GLU A 90 10.14 -0.10 10.47
CA GLU A 90 9.20 0.33 11.52
C GLU A 90 8.52 1.66 11.15
N LYS A 91 9.28 2.60 10.58
CA LYS A 91 8.75 3.88 10.11
C LYS A 91 7.71 3.67 8.99
N VAL A 92 8.02 2.82 8.02
CA VAL A 92 7.11 2.47 6.90
C VAL A 92 5.81 1.89 7.42
N GLN A 93 5.86 0.97 8.38
CA GLN A 93 4.68 0.38 9.02
C GLN A 93 3.81 1.44 9.71
N LYS A 94 4.42 2.31 10.51
CA LYS A 94 3.72 3.39 11.21
C LYS A 94 3.10 4.40 10.24
N GLU A 95 3.85 4.83 9.22
CA GLU A 95 3.35 5.75 8.19
C GLU A 95 2.19 5.12 7.42
N TYR A 96 2.31 3.86 7.01
CA TYR A 96 1.25 3.15 6.31
C TYR A 96 -0.02 3.08 7.16
N LYS A 97 0.06 2.64 8.42
CA LYS A 97 -1.07 2.60 9.36
C LYS A 97 -1.72 3.98 9.51
N SER A 98 -0.92 5.03 9.71
CA SER A 98 -1.41 6.41 9.82
C SER A 98 -2.13 6.87 8.53
N TYR A 99 -1.56 6.59 7.36
CA TYR A 99 -2.08 7.08 6.09
C TYR A 99 -3.37 6.37 5.71
N VAL A 100 -3.46 5.04 5.86
CA VAL A 100 -4.71 4.30 5.57
C VAL A 100 -5.85 4.70 6.53
N LYS A 101 -5.54 5.12 7.77
CA LYS A 101 -6.53 5.72 8.69
C LYS A 101 -7.01 7.08 8.20
N LYS A 102 -6.09 7.90 7.66
CA LYS A 102 -6.34 9.28 7.23
C LYS A 102 -7.06 9.40 5.88
N ILE A 103 -6.70 8.59 4.89
CA ILE A 103 -7.17 8.73 3.49
C ILE A 103 -8.71 8.68 3.38
N PRO A 104 -9.45 7.77 4.04
CA PRO A 104 -10.92 7.77 3.98
C PRO A 104 -11.54 9.11 4.42
N MET A 105 -10.94 9.76 5.41
CA MET A 105 -11.40 11.07 5.87
C MET A 105 -11.12 12.15 4.82
N LEU A 106 -9.90 12.16 4.23
CA LEU A 106 -9.56 13.10 3.15
C LEU A 106 -10.51 12.98 1.97
N ILE A 107 -10.90 11.76 1.58
CA ILE A 107 -11.88 11.54 0.50
C ILE A 107 -13.24 12.15 0.87
N LYS A 108 -13.70 11.97 2.11
CA LYS A 108 -14.99 12.51 2.57
C LYS A 108 -15.00 14.03 2.63
N THR A 109 -13.89 14.67 3.02
CA THR A 109 -13.84 16.13 3.19
C THR A 109 -13.45 16.86 1.92
N ASN A 110 -12.53 16.31 1.13
CA ASN A 110 -11.92 17.00 -0.01
C ASN A 110 -12.33 16.39 -1.37
N GLY A 111 -12.99 15.23 -1.35
CA GLY A 111 -13.31 14.47 -2.55
C GLY A 111 -12.17 13.52 -2.98
N PHE A 112 -12.53 12.51 -3.75
CA PHE A 112 -11.60 11.49 -4.23
C PHE A 112 -10.52 12.07 -5.16
N GLY A 113 -10.90 12.90 -6.14
CA GLY A 113 -9.96 13.53 -7.09
C GLY A 113 -8.87 14.35 -6.41
N ALA A 114 -9.23 15.22 -5.47
CA ALA A 114 -8.25 16.01 -4.72
C ALA A 114 -7.35 15.13 -3.84
N THR A 115 -7.91 14.05 -3.28
CA THR A 115 -7.15 13.11 -2.45
C THR A 115 -6.12 12.32 -3.26
N VAL A 116 -6.49 11.79 -4.44
CA VAL A 116 -5.51 11.07 -5.29
C VAL A 116 -4.41 11.99 -5.82
N ALA A 117 -4.74 13.25 -6.16
CA ALA A 117 -3.73 14.24 -6.54
C ALA A 117 -2.77 14.57 -5.38
N PHE A 118 -3.30 14.69 -4.16
CA PHE A 118 -2.48 14.86 -2.95
C PHE A 118 -1.55 13.65 -2.72
N MET A 119 -2.10 12.43 -2.79
CA MET A 119 -1.32 11.19 -2.63
C MET A 119 -0.19 11.11 -3.67
N PHE A 120 -0.52 11.39 -4.93
CA PHE A 120 0.45 11.43 -6.03
C PHE A 120 1.57 12.45 -5.78
N SER A 121 1.22 13.65 -5.30
CA SER A 121 2.22 14.68 -4.95
C SER A 121 3.15 14.30 -3.80
N LYS A 122 2.75 13.36 -2.94
CA LYS A 122 3.53 12.91 -1.78
C LYS A 122 4.43 11.72 -2.09
N GLY A 123 4.05 10.87 -3.04
CA GLY A 123 4.83 9.67 -3.39
C GLY A 123 4.94 8.66 -2.25
N GLY A 124 5.92 7.76 -2.34
CA GLY A 124 6.31 6.85 -1.26
C GLY A 124 5.13 5.99 -0.76
N ILE A 125 4.85 6.02 0.54
CA ILE A 125 3.78 5.21 1.13
C ILE A 125 2.38 5.63 0.64
N TYR A 126 2.16 6.90 0.32
CA TYR A 126 0.89 7.32 -0.29
C TYR A 126 0.71 6.73 -1.68
N GLU A 127 1.76 6.72 -2.50
CA GLU A 127 1.75 6.10 -3.82
C GLU A 127 1.57 4.59 -3.73
N PHE A 128 2.22 3.92 -2.76
CA PHE A 128 2.01 2.49 -2.51
C PHE A 128 0.55 2.16 -2.22
N ILE A 129 -0.12 2.96 -1.35
CA ILE A 129 -1.55 2.80 -1.09
C ILE A 129 -2.37 3.09 -2.35
N GLY A 130 -1.96 4.07 -3.15
CA GLY A 130 -2.54 4.35 -4.48
C GLY A 130 -2.46 3.15 -5.44
N GLU A 131 -1.32 2.47 -5.48
CA GLU A 131 -1.13 1.23 -6.25
C GLU A 131 -2.02 0.09 -5.75
N GLN A 132 -2.21 -0.03 -4.43
CA GLN A 132 -3.16 -1.00 -3.87
C GLN A 132 -4.61 -0.69 -4.26
N ILE A 133 -5.00 0.59 -4.30
CA ILE A 133 -6.31 1.00 -4.81
C ILE A 133 -6.45 0.59 -6.28
N LEU A 134 -5.45 0.86 -7.12
CA LEU A 134 -5.48 0.45 -8.53
C LEU A 134 -5.62 -1.07 -8.68
N LYS A 135 -4.84 -1.85 -7.93
CA LYS A 135 -4.91 -3.31 -7.92
C LYS A 135 -6.29 -3.82 -7.51
N TRP A 136 -6.87 -3.25 -6.45
CA TRP A 136 -8.26 -3.57 -6.05
C TRP A 136 -9.24 -3.32 -7.19
N LEU A 137 -9.16 -2.16 -7.85
CA LEU A 137 -10.07 -1.79 -8.93
C LEU A 137 -9.94 -2.70 -10.16
N LYS A 138 -8.75 -3.25 -10.42
CA LYS A 138 -8.54 -4.27 -11.47
C LYS A 138 -9.15 -5.62 -11.12
N GLU A 139 -9.11 -6.00 -9.84
CA GLU A 139 -9.69 -7.25 -9.34
C GLU A 139 -11.21 -7.16 -9.12
N ASP A 140 -11.73 -5.94 -8.91
CA ASP A 140 -13.15 -5.70 -8.66
C ASP A 140 -14.02 -6.11 -9.86
N LYS A 141 -14.93 -7.05 -9.60
CA LYS A 141 -15.84 -7.61 -10.60
C LYS A 141 -16.85 -6.60 -11.12
N LYS A 142 -17.08 -5.49 -10.43
CA LYS A 142 -17.99 -4.44 -10.89
C LYS A 142 -17.45 -3.68 -12.09
N ARG A 143 -16.12 -3.66 -12.29
CA ARG A 143 -15.44 -2.99 -13.41
C ARG A 143 -15.99 -1.58 -13.66
N ILE A 144 -16.00 -0.77 -12.61
CA ILE A 144 -16.55 0.60 -12.63
C ILE A 144 -15.89 1.45 -13.71
N ILE A 145 -14.60 1.21 -13.97
CA ILE A 145 -13.85 1.79 -15.08
C ILE A 145 -13.70 0.71 -16.16
N PRO A 146 -14.31 0.85 -17.35
CA PRO A 146 -14.28 -0.17 -18.40
C PRO A 146 -12.89 -0.56 -18.88
N ASP A 147 -11.96 0.40 -18.91
CA ASP A 147 -10.58 0.28 -19.38
C ASP A 147 -9.56 0.17 -18.23
N ILE A 148 -9.98 -0.23 -17.02
CA ILE A 148 -9.12 -0.30 -15.83
C ILE A 148 -7.86 -1.15 -16.02
N ASN A 149 -7.92 -2.17 -16.89
CA ASN A 149 -6.79 -3.04 -17.18
C ASN A 149 -5.69 -2.35 -18.01
N ASN A 150 -6.02 -1.27 -18.71
CA ASN A 150 -5.05 -0.46 -19.46
C ASN A 150 -4.33 0.57 -18.58
N ILE A 151 -4.78 0.76 -17.33
CA ILE A 151 -4.17 1.68 -16.39
C ILE A 151 -3.03 0.95 -15.69
N GLU A 152 -1.79 1.31 -15.99
CA GLU A 152 -0.62 0.55 -15.55
C GLU A 152 -0.20 0.87 -14.12
N ASN A 153 -0.37 2.13 -13.70
CA ASN A 153 0.13 2.66 -12.43
C ASN A 153 -0.80 3.72 -11.83
N PHE A 154 -0.50 4.14 -10.61
CA PHE A 154 -1.27 5.10 -9.84
C PHE A 154 -1.32 6.51 -10.46
N GLU A 155 -0.27 6.91 -11.18
CA GLU A 155 -0.27 8.17 -11.93
C GLU A 155 -1.37 8.16 -13.01
N GLN A 156 -1.44 7.09 -13.80
CA GLN A 156 -2.46 6.93 -14.82
C GLN A 156 -3.87 6.85 -14.21
N LEU A 157 -4.02 6.19 -13.06
CA LEU A 157 -5.30 6.20 -12.32
C LEU A 157 -5.69 7.62 -11.90
N THR A 158 -4.72 8.41 -11.39
CA THR A 158 -4.95 9.80 -10.97
C THR A 158 -5.45 10.66 -12.13
N LYS A 159 -4.87 10.50 -13.32
CA LYS A 159 -5.36 11.17 -14.55
C LYS A 159 -6.76 10.70 -14.91
N LYS A 160 -7.00 9.39 -14.92
CA LYS A 160 -8.31 8.80 -15.26
C LYS A 160 -9.43 9.36 -14.37
N VAL A 161 -9.19 9.51 -13.06
CA VAL A 161 -10.19 10.03 -12.12
C VAL A 161 -10.71 11.42 -12.52
N MET A 162 -9.88 12.24 -13.15
CA MET A 162 -10.27 13.59 -13.61
C MET A 162 -11.12 13.57 -14.89
N GLU A 163 -11.14 12.46 -15.62
CA GLU A 163 -11.86 12.29 -16.89
C GLU A 163 -13.26 11.67 -16.69
N LEU A 164 -13.54 11.13 -15.50
CA LEU A 164 -14.80 10.45 -15.22
C LEU A 164 -15.99 11.40 -15.20
N ASN A 165 -17.12 10.92 -15.70
CA ASN A 165 -18.38 11.63 -15.51
C ASN A 165 -18.86 11.53 -14.05
N SER A 166 -19.85 12.34 -13.66
CA SER A 166 -20.30 12.42 -12.26
C SER A 166 -20.84 11.10 -11.70
N SER A 167 -21.42 10.24 -12.55
CA SER A 167 -21.95 8.94 -12.13
C SER A 167 -20.82 7.94 -11.85
N GLU A 168 -19.87 7.83 -12.78
CA GLU A 168 -18.68 6.99 -12.66
C GLU A 168 -17.82 7.40 -11.48
N TYR A 169 -17.55 8.71 -11.34
CA TYR A 169 -16.78 9.28 -10.24
C TYR A 169 -17.41 8.92 -8.88
N ARG A 170 -18.74 9.02 -8.76
CA ARG A 170 -19.45 8.68 -7.52
C ARG A 170 -19.37 7.18 -7.24
N ALA A 171 -19.61 6.34 -8.25
CA ALA A 171 -19.52 4.88 -8.10
C ALA A 171 -18.11 4.46 -7.67
N LEU A 172 -17.08 5.02 -8.30
CA LEU A 172 -15.69 4.76 -7.97
C LEU A 172 -15.35 5.22 -6.55
N THR A 173 -15.78 6.43 -6.16
CA THR A 173 -15.57 6.96 -4.81
C THR A 173 -16.18 6.04 -3.75
N ILE A 174 -17.40 5.53 -3.98
CA ILE A 174 -18.06 4.60 -3.06
C ILE A 174 -17.28 3.29 -2.95
N GLU A 175 -16.82 2.74 -4.07
CA GLU A 175 -16.06 1.48 -4.08
C GLU A 175 -14.73 1.62 -3.36
N VAL A 176 -13.98 2.68 -3.66
CA VAL A 176 -12.68 2.96 -3.02
C VAL A 176 -12.86 3.18 -1.51
N LEU A 177 -13.89 3.93 -1.08
CA LEU A 177 -14.17 4.08 0.35
C LEU A 177 -14.51 2.75 1.03
N ALA A 178 -15.27 1.88 0.37
CA ALA A 178 -15.62 0.57 0.92
C ALA A 178 -14.38 -0.31 1.10
N PHE A 179 -13.48 -0.33 0.10
CA PHE A 179 -12.19 -1.01 0.20
C PHE A 179 -11.31 -0.42 1.32
N LEU A 180 -11.11 0.90 1.33
CA LEU A 180 -10.24 1.55 2.30
C LEU A 180 -10.73 1.41 3.75
N ASN A 181 -12.05 1.28 3.97
CA ASN A 181 -12.58 0.99 5.30
C ASN A 181 -12.14 -0.40 5.80
N TRP A 182 -12.09 -1.41 4.94
CA TRP A 182 -11.53 -2.71 5.29
C TRP A 182 -10.02 -2.62 5.49
N LEU A 183 -9.30 -1.93 4.60
CA LEU A 183 -7.85 -1.76 4.70
C LEU A 183 -7.45 -1.11 6.01
N ARG A 184 -8.15 -0.04 6.40
CA ARG A 184 -7.97 0.63 7.67
C ARG A 184 -8.14 -0.34 8.85
N ARG A 185 -9.22 -1.12 8.88
CA ARG A 185 -9.49 -2.07 9.98
C ARG A 185 -8.38 -3.11 10.14
N PHE A 186 -7.88 -3.66 9.03
CA PHE A 186 -6.79 -4.62 9.07
C PHE A 186 -5.46 -3.98 9.45
N ALA A 187 -5.16 -2.78 8.94
CA ALA A 187 -3.95 -2.07 9.35
C ALA A 187 -3.97 -1.71 10.85
N GLU A 188 -5.12 -1.30 11.39
CA GLU A 188 -5.29 -1.06 12.83
C GLU A 188 -5.08 -2.34 13.66
N GLY A 189 -5.62 -3.48 13.21
CA GLY A 189 -5.56 -4.74 13.95
C GLY A 189 -4.25 -5.54 13.79
N LEU A 190 -3.53 -5.38 12.69
CA LEU A 190 -2.33 -6.16 12.38
C LEU A 190 -1.02 -5.41 12.62
N ILE A 191 -0.99 -4.07 12.47
CA ILE A 191 0.24 -3.29 12.58
C ILE A 191 0.35 -2.72 14.00
N GLU A 192 1.38 -3.15 14.72
CA GLU A 192 1.73 -2.66 16.04
C GLU A 192 2.24 -1.21 16.01
N GLY A 193 2.02 -0.45 17.09
CA GLY A 193 2.41 0.96 17.21
C GLY A 193 1.23 1.90 17.49
N GLU A 194 1.48 2.94 18.29
CA GLU A 194 0.46 3.75 18.98
C GLU A 194 -0.63 4.31 18.05
N ASP A 195 -1.86 4.25 18.56
CA ASP A 195 -2.93 5.12 18.13
C ASP A 195 -2.60 6.53 18.67
N ASP A 196 -2.05 7.39 17.82
CA ASP A 196 -2.13 8.82 18.06
C ASP A 196 -3.62 9.20 18.01
N GLU A 197 -4.27 9.21 19.19
CA GLU A 197 -5.48 10.00 19.43
C GLU A 197 -5.17 11.50 19.36
#